data_AF-A0A2A4J4Y2-F1
#
_entry.id   AF-A0A2A4J4Y2-F1
#
_cell.length_a   1.000
_cell.length_b   1.000
_cell.length_c   1.000
_cell.angle_alpha   90.00
_cell.angle_beta   90.00
_cell.angle_gamma   90.00
#
_symmetry.space_group_name_H-M   'P 1'
#
loop_
_entity.id
_entity.type
_entity.pdbx_description
1 polymer ?
#
loop_
_entity_poly.entity_id
_entity_poly.type
_entity_poly.pdbx_seq_one_letter_code
_entity_poly.pdbx_strand_id
1 'polypeptide(L)'
;MASGKALYSIAVVALGFICFVVGAIAVGLPTWGNFHSLDNPNFDQGYFGPWRVCKKLLYNREKCGTDVSKFQPSSKLPISIYLWIYAHNAV
;
A
#
# COMPACT_ATOMS: atom_id res chain seq x y z
N MET A 1 11.40 7.49 40.65
CA MET A 1 11.53 6.12 40.09
C MET A 1 10.23 5.83 39.35
N ALA A 2 10.23 5.80 38.02
CA ALA A 2 9.02 5.49 37.27
C ALA A 2 8.61 4.04 37.58
N SER A 3 7.39 3.86 38.09
CA SER A 3 6.83 2.54 38.39
C SER A 3 6.90 1.68 37.13
N GLY A 4 7.47 0.48 37.20
CA GLY A 4 7.71 -0.37 36.01
C GLY A 4 6.45 -0.61 35.15
N LYS A 5 5.27 -0.54 35.76
CA LYS A 5 3.98 -0.61 35.06
C LYS A 5 3.69 0.63 34.18
N ALA A 6 4.08 1.82 34.64
CA ALA A 6 3.92 3.06 33.88
C ALA A 6 4.86 3.10 32.67
N LEU A 7 6.11 2.64 32.85
CA LEU A 7 7.08 2.49 31.75
C LEU A 7 6.59 1.53 30.67
N TYR A 8 6.05 0.38 31.07
CA TYR A 8 5.48 -0.60 30.14
C TYR A 8 4.28 -0.02 29.38
N SER A 9 3.36 0.66 30.07
CA SER A 9 2.20 1.28 29.45
C SER A 9 2.57 2.31 28.39
N ILE A 10 3.54 3.18 28.67
CA ILE A 10 3.98 4.21 27.72
C ILE A 10 4.66 3.57 26.51
N ALA A 11 5.48 2.53 26.73
CA ALA A 11 6.14 1.81 25.65
C ALA A 11 5.15 1.14 24.69
N VAL A 12 4.09 0.50 25.22
CA VAL A 12 3.06 -0.13 24.40
C VAL A 12 2.29 0.90 23.57
N VAL A 13 1.92 2.04 24.16
CA VAL A 13 1.21 3.11 23.44
C VAL A 13 2.08 3.69 22.33
N ALA A 14 3.36 3.96 22.60
CA ALA A 14 4.29 4.47 21.60
C ALA A 14 4.47 3.47 20.44
N LEU A 15 4.61 2.19 20.73
CA LEU A 15 4.76 1.14 19.72
C LEU A 15 3.48 0.98 18.89
N GLY A 16 2.30 1.03 19.52
CA GLY A 16 1.02 1.01 18.83
C GLY A 16 0.84 2.20 17.90
N PHE A 17 1.20 3.40 18.34
CA PHE A 17 1.13 4.61 17.51
C PHE A 17 2.07 4.53 16.31
N ILE A 18 3.30 4.04 16.49
CA ILE A 18 4.23 3.83 15.38
C ILE A 18 3.65 2.83 14.37
N CYS A 19 3.08 1.72 14.84
CA CYS A 19 2.47 0.71 13.97
C CYS A 19 1.28 1.28 13.18
N PHE A 20 0.45 2.11 13.82
CA PHE A 20 -0.66 2.80 13.17
C PHE A 20 -0.17 3.75 12.07
N VAL A 21 0.86 4.55 12.35
CA VAL A 21 1.46 5.47 11.37
C VAL A 21 2.02 4.70 10.18
N VAL A 22 2.74 3.61 10.41
CA VAL A 22 3.25 2.75 9.33
C VAL A 22 2.12 2.15 8.50
N GLY A 23 1.04 1.67 9.14
CA GLY A 23 -0.14 1.17 8.45
C GLY A 23 -0.83 2.23 7.60
N ALA A 24 -1.01 3.45 8.13
CA ALA A 24 -1.58 4.58 7.42
C ALA A 24 -0.73 4.98 6.21
N ILE A 25 0.59 5.02 6.37
CA ILE A 25 1.54 5.32 5.28
C ILE A 25 1.50 4.23 4.21
N ALA A 26 1.43 2.96 4.59
CA ALA A 26 1.33 1.85 3.65
C ALA A 26 0.09 1.97 2.75
N VAL A 27 -1.06 2.37 3.30
CA VAL A 27 -2.30 2.57 2.53
C VAL A 27 -2.31 3.89 1.76
N GLY A 28 -1.65 4.93 2.29
CA GLY A 28 -1.65 6.29 1.72
C GLY A 28 -0.63 6.52 0.61
N LEU A 29 0.54 5.88 0.66
CA LEU A 29 1.58 6.09 -0.35
C LEU A 29 1.31 5.26 -1.61
N PRO A 30 1.29 5.89 -2.80
CA PRO A 30 1.11 5.19 -4.06
C PRO A 30 2.40 4.50 -4.56
N THR A 31 3.37 4.19 -3.69
CA THR A 31 4.69 3.66 -4.06
C THR A 31 4.99 2.36 -3.31
N TRP A 32 4.30 1.29 -3.69
CA TRP A 32 4.49 -0.06 -3.17
C TRP A 32 5.65 -0.77 -3.86
N GLY A 33 5.94 -0.40 -5.10
CA GLY A 33 7.07 -0.94 -5.84
C GLY A 33 7.28 -0.24 -7.17
N ASN A 34 8.53 -0.20 -7.63
CA ASN A 34 8.90 0.30 -8.95
C ASN A 34 9.07 -0.86 -9.92
N PHE A 35 8.71 -0.64 -11.18
CA PHE A 35 8.99 -1.57 -12.27
C PHE A 35 9.75 -0.88 -13.38
N HIS A 36 10.58 -1.66 -14.04
CA HIS A 36 11.49 -1.25 -15.09
C HIS A 36 11.62 -2.42 -16.06
N SER A 37 11.13 -2.22 -17.29
CA SER A 37 11.19 -3.22 -18.34
C SER A 37 12.23 -2.79 -19.37
N LEU A 38 13.31 -3.58 -19.48
CA LEU A 38 14.41 -3.36 -20.43
C LEU A 38 14.20 -4.07 -21.78
N ASP A 39 13.16 -4.91 -21.88
CA ASP A 39 12.99 -5.91 -22.94
C ASP A 39 12.24 -5.41 -24.19
N ASN A 40 11.97 -4.10 -24.31
CA ASN A 40 11.16 -3.53 -25.39
C ASN A 40 11.80 -2.22 -25.89
N PRO A 41 11.79 -1.89 -27.19
CA PRO A 41 12.18 -0.57 -27.72
C PRO A 41 11.49 0.62 -27.03
N ASN A 42 10.40 0.38 -26.32
CA ASN A 42 9.77 1.34 -25.43
C ASN A 42 10.22 1.03 -23.99
N PHE A 43 11.19 1.81 -23.49
CA PHE A 43 11.61 1.76 -22.09
C PHE A 43 10.43 2.09 -21.18
N ASP A 44 9.85 1.06 -20.57
CA ASP A 44 8.68 1.18 -19.72
C ASP A 44 9.12 1.16 -18.25
N GLN A 45 9.00 2.30 -17.58
CA GLN A 45 9.30 2.44 -16.15
C GLN A 45 8.11 3.06 -15.41
N GLY A 46 7.88 2.68 -14.16
CA GLY A 46 6.76 3.19 -13.39
C GLY A 46 6.72 2.70 -11.96
N TYR A 47 5.65 3.05 -11.26
CA TYR A 47 5.41 2.70 -9.87
C TYR A 47 3.97 2.19 -9.67
N PHE A 48 3.82 1.22 -8.77
CA PHE A 48 2.55 0.66 -8.35
C PHE A 48 2.17 1.20 -6.98
N GLY A 49 0.93 1.63 -6.82
CA GLY A 49 0.32 1.95 -5.53
C GLY A 49 -0.92 1.10 -5.26
N PRO A 50 -1.52 1.21 -4.08
CA PRO A 50 -2.68 0.40 -3.70
C PRO A 50 -3.93 0.78 -4.50
N TRP A 51 -4.01 2.03 -4.96
CA TRP A 51 -5.20 2.59 -5.64
C TRP A 51 -4.98 2.88 -7.12
N ARG A 52 -3.74 2.98 -7.57
CA ARG A 52 -3.42 3.38 -8.95
C ARG A 52 -2.03 2.91 -9.34
N VAL A 53 -1.87 2.65 -10.63
CA VAL A 53 -0.57 2.39 -11.26
C VAL A 53 -0.19 3.59 -12.11
N CYS A 54 1.06 4.01 -12.01
CA CYS A 54 1.59 5.12 -12.78
C CYS A 54 2.79 4.68 -13.61
N LYS A 55 2.75 4.98 -14.90
CA LYS A 55 3.80 4.69 -15.87
C LYS A 55 4.42 6.01 -16.33
N LYS A 56 5.75 6.08 -16.34
CA LYS A 56 6.49 7.16 -17.00
C LYS A 56 6.63 6.81 -18.47
N LEU A 57 6.12 7.69 -19.33
CA LEU A 57 6.31 7.64 -20.77
C LEU A 57 7.61 8.37 -21.15
N LEU A 58 7.96 8.28 -22.44
CA LEU A 58 9.03 9.09 -23.03
C LEU A 58 8.79 10.59 -22.73
N TYR A 59 9.89 11.33 -22.56
CA TYR A 59 9.88 12.76 -22.19
C TYR A 59 9.33 13.09 -20.80
N ASN A 60 9.49 12.19 -19.83
CA ASN A 60 9.14 12.42 -18.42
C ASN A 60 7.65 12.76 -18.17
N ARG A 61 6.77 12.36 -19.09
CA ARG A 61 5.32 12.45 -18.92
C ARG A 61 4.84 11.26 -18.08
N GLU A 62 4.18 11.52 -16.97
CA GLU A 62 3.52 10.47 -16.19
C GLU A 62 2.07 10.30 -16.64
N LYS A 63 1.67 9.07 -16.90
CA LYS A 63 0.25 8.70 -16.97
C LYS A 63 -0.05 7.71 -15.86
N CYS A 64 -1.08 8.02 -15.11
CA CYS A 64 -1.62 7.16 -14.07
C CYS A 64 -3.01 6.72 -14.46
N GLY A 65 -3.33 5.44 -14.28
CA GLY A 65 -4.64 4.91 -14.60
C GLY A 65 -4.70 3.41 -14.39
N THR A 66 -5.90 2.85 -14.46
CA THR A 66 -6.14 1.41 -14.52
C THR A 66 -5.72 0.80 -15.85
N ASP A 67 -5.61 1.63 -16.90
CA ASP A 67 -5.39 1.23 -18.28
C ASP A 67 -3.96 1.46 -18.78
N VAL A 68 -3.05 1.95 -17.93
CA VAL A 68 -1.67 2.32 -18.32
C VAL A 68 -0.64 1.20 -18.10
N SER A 69 -1.03 0.13 -17.43
CA SER A 69 -0.19 -1.03 -17.14
C SER A 69 -0.94 -2.32 -17.47
N LYS A 70 -0.26 -3.28 -18.12
CA LYS A 70 -0.75 -4.67 -18.31
C LYS A 70 -1.01 -5.42 -16.99
N PHE A 71 -0.62 -4.82 -15.86
CA PHE A 71 -0.94 -5.30 -14.52
C PHE A 71 -2.32 -4.79 -14.11
N GLN A 72 -3.34 -5.63 -14.29
CA GLN A 72 -4.63 -5.43 -13.64
C GLN A 72 -4.50 -5.90 -12.19
N PRO A 73 -4.57 -5.01 -11.17
CA PRO A 73 -4.77 -5.47 -9.82
C PRO A 73 -6.12 -6.19 -9.81
N SER A 74 -6.11 -7.51 -9.58
CA SER A 74 -7.34 -8.28 -9.45
C SER A 74 -8.05 -7.81 -8.19
N SER A 75 -8.93 -6.82 -8.33
CA SER A 75 -9.75 -6.24 -7.26
C SER A 75 -10.84 -7.20 -6.76
N LYS A 76 -10.82 -8.46 -7.22
CA LYS A 76 -11.64 -9.53 -6.65
C LYS A 76 -10.99 -9.98 -5.35
N LEU A 77 -11.26 -9.24 -4.27
CA LEU A 77 -11.27 -9.84 -2.94
C LEU A 77 -12.20 -11.05 -3.03
N PRO A 78 -11.75 -12.27 -2.69
CA PRO A 78 -12.63 -13.42 -2.69
C PRO A 78 -13.76 -13.14 -1.69
N ILE A 79 -14.99 -13.45 -2.07
CA ILE A 79 -16.22 -13.22 -1.27
C ILE A 79 -16.04 -13.73 0.18
N SER A 80 -15.27 -14.80 0.37
CA SER A 80 -14.90 -15.35 1.67
C SER A 80 -14.23 -14.34 2.62
N ILE A 81 -13.29 -13.53 2.13
CA ILE A 81 -12.60 -12.50 2.92
C ILE A 81 -13.54 -11.33 3.25
N TYR A 82 -14.41 -10.96 2.31
CA TYR A 82 -15.37 -9.89 2.52
C TYR A 82 -16.40 -10.27 3.61
N LEU A 83 -16.86 -11.52 3.59
CA LEU A 83 -17.72 -12.07 4.64
C LEU A 83 -17.02 -12.15 6.00
N TRP A 84 -15.74 -12.54 6.01
CA TRP A 84 -14.94 -12.60 7.24
C TRP A 84 -14.78 -11.24 7.91
N ILE A 85 -14.51 -10.18 7.14
CA ILE A 85 -14.38 -8.81 7.66
C ILE A 85 -15.73 -8.31 8.19
N TYR A 86 -16.83 -8.59 7.48
CA TYR A 86 -18.17 -8.17 7.92
C TYR A 86 -18.61 -8.93 9.18
N ALA A 87 -18.31 -10.22 9.29
CA ALA A 87 -18.62 -11.04 10.45
C ALA A 87 -17.80 -10.64 11.69
N HIS A 88 -16.54 -10.22 11.53
CA HIS A 88 -15.68 -9.81 12.64
C HIS A 88 -15.93 -8.38 13.15
N ASN A 89 -16.57 -7.51 12.35
CA ASN A 89 -16.89 -6.13 12.74
C ASN A 89 -18.37 -5.94 13.15
N ALA A 90 -19.18 -7.00 13.10
CA ALA A 90 -20.61 -6.97 13.48
C ALA A 90 -20.86 -7.36 14.96
N VAL A 91 -19.82 -7.35 15.81
CA VAL A 91 -19.91 -7.55 17.26
C VAL A 91 -19.25 -6.39 17.98
#